data_AF-A0A174EZA5-F1
#
_entry.id   AF-A0A174EZA5-F1
#
_cell.length_a   1.000
_cell.length_b   1.000
_cell.length_c   1.000
_cell.angle_alpha   90.00
_cell.angle_beta   90.00
_cell.angle_gamma   90.00
#
_symmetry.space_group_name_H-M   'P 1'
#
loop_
_entity.id
_entity.type
_entity.pdbx_description
1 polymer ?
#
loop_
_entity_poly.entity_id
_entity_poly.type
_entity_poly.pdbx_seq_one_letter_code
_entity_poly.pdbx_strand_id
1 'polypeptide(L)'
;MSIDYSDMAFPKPRKKKKRKIHKKSILNSQKGICYLCARLNGDYSVKQTEEHHILFGAGQRAISEENGLKVDLCIEHHRTGQQAVHNSRKTRELLCKIAQTEFEKVHTRKEWEQIARKNYL
;
A
#
# COMPACT_ATOMS: atom_id res chain seq x y z
N MET A 1 -0.95 -1.26 -62.92
CA MET A 1 0.02 -0.94 -61.85
C MET A 1 -0.47 -1.59 -60.56
N SER A 2 0.24 -2.60 -60.06
CA SER A 2 -0.05 -3.24 -58.78
C SER A 2 0.43 -2.34 -57.64
N ILE A 3 -0.46 -1.97 -56.72
CA ILE A 3 -0.10 -1.20 -55.54
C ILE A 3 0.69 -2.12 -54.60
N ASP A 4 1.93 -1.73 -54.30
CA ASP A 4 2.77 -2.40 -53.32
C ASP A 4 2.40 -1.94 -51.91
N TYR A 5 1.88 -2.85 -51.09
CA TYR A 5 1.43 -2.60 -49.72
C TYR A 5 2.48 -2.94 -48.66
N SER A 6 3.69 -3.31 -49.05
CA SER A 6 4.75 -3.76 -48.13
C SER A 6 5.23 -2.69 -47.14
N ASP A 7 4.99 -1.40 -47.44
CA ASP A 7 5.35 -0.26 -46.59
C ASP A 7 4.16 0.33 -45.77
N MET A 8 3.01 -0.36 -45.75
CA MET A 8 1.85 0.09 -44.97
C MET A 8 1.91 -0.42 -43.52
N ALA A 9 2.13 0.49 -42.57
CA ALA A 9 2.11 0.18 -41.15
C ALA A 9 0.67 0.04 -40.60
N PHE A 10 0.18 -1.19 -40.46
CA PHE A 10 -1.10 -1.46 -39.80
C PHE A 10 -1.03 -1.20 -38.28
N PRO A 11 -2.05 -0.58 -37.67
CA PRO A 11 -2.08 -0.35 -36.23
C PRO A 11 -2.02 -1.67 -35.47
N LYS A 12 -1.06 -1.80 -34.55
CA LYS A 12 -0.90 -3.01 -33.74
C LYS A 12 -2.19 -3.33 -32.97
N PRO A 13 -2.60 -4.61 -32.89
CA PRO A 13 -3.78 -5.01 -32.14
C PRO A 13 -3.63 -4.59 -30.66
N ARG A 14 -4.56 -3.77 -30.17
CA ARG A 14 -4.54 -3.27 -28.79
C ARG A 14 -4.96 -4.37 -27.82
N LYS A 15 -4.00 -4.98 -27.10
CA LYS A 15 -4.31 -5.88 -25.99
C LYS A 15 -4.81 -5.06 -24.79
N LYS A 16 -6.04 -5.31 -24.33
CA LYS A 16 -6.57 -4.71 -23.09
C LYS A 16 -5.78 -5.24 -21.89
N LYS A 17 -5.30 -4.33 -21.02
CA LYS A 17 -4.64 -4.72 -19.76
C LYS A 17 -5.65 -5.42 -18.84
N LYS A 18 -5.25 -6.52 -18.20
CA LYS A 18 -6.08 -7.21 -17.20
C LYS A 18 -6.32 -6.29 -16.00
N ARG A 19 -7.54 -6.29 -15.46
CA ARG A 19 -7.87 -5.60 -14.21
C ARG A 19 -7.16 -6.30 -13.06
N LYS A 20 -6.53 -5.53 -12.16
CA LYS A 20 -5.95 -6.04 -10.92
C LYS A 20 -7.03 -6.01 -9.83
N ILE A 21 -7.07 -7.04 -8.98
CA ILE A 21 -7.94 -7.09 -7.80
C ILE A 21 -7.10 -6.64 -6.60
N HIS A 22 -7.59 -5.64 -5.87
CA HIS A 22 -6.92 -5.12 -4.69
C HIS A 22 -7.46 -5.82 -3.44
N LYS A 23 -6.57 -6.32 -2.58
CA LYS A 23 -6.97 -6.97 -1.33
C LYS A 23 -7.45 -5.92 -0.31
N LYS A 24 -8.26 -6.37 0.65
CA LYS A 24 -8.56 -5.59 1.85
C LYS A 24 -7.29 -5.41 2.68
N SER A 25 -7.27 -4.38 3.53
CA SER A 25 -6.15 -4.17 4.44
C SER A 25 -5.95 -5.41 5.34
N ILE A 26 -4.70 -5.80 5.54
CA ILE A 26 -4.33 -6.82 6.54
C ILE A 26 -4.46 -6.27 7.96
N LEU A 27 -4.35 -4.95 8.12
CA LEU A 27 -4.61 -4.29 9.38
C LEU A 27 -6.11 -4.08 9.53
N ASN A 28 -6.62 -4.27 10.74
CA ASN A 28 -8.00 -3.95 11.07
C ASN A 28 -8.20 -2.41 11.11
N SER A 29 -8.24 -1.81 9.92
CA SER A 29 -8.44 -0.39 9.69
C SER A 29 -9.71 -0.18 8.89
N GLN A 30 -10.40 0.92 9.19
CA GLN A 30 -11.67 1.27 8.58
C GLN A 30 -11.67 2.75 8.25
N LYS A 31 -12.18 3.09 7.06
CA LYS A 31 -12.43 4.48 6.66
C LYS A 31 -13.24 5.20 7.71
N GLY A 32 -12.79 6.40 8.09
CA GLY A 32 -13.40 7.19 9.15
C GLY A 32 -12.74 7.03 10.50
N ILE A 33 -11.93 5.99 10.76
CA ILE A 33 -11.23 5.80 12.03
C ILE A 33 -9.74 5.73 11.77
N CYS A 34 -8.98 6.65 12.37
CA CYS A 34 -7.53 6.62 12.24
C CYS A 34 -6.95 5.46 13.03
N TYR A 35 -6.26 4.54 12.33
CA TYR A 35 -5.64 3.39 12.95
C TYR A 35 -4.64 3.74 14.07
N LEU A 36 -3.83 4.79 13.86
CA LEU A 36 -2.84 5.22 14.86
C LEU A 36 -3.49 5.92 16.06
N CYS A 37 -4.54 6.73 15.86
CA CYS A 37 -5.30 7.30 16.98
C CYS A 37 -5.91 6.21 17.87
N ALA A 38 -6.56 5.22 17.24
CA ALA A 38 -7.16 4.10 17.94
C ALA A 38 -6.11 3.29 18.71
N ARG A 39 -4.97 3.00 18.09
CA ARG A 39 -3.94 2.14 18.68
C ARG A 39 -3.07 2.82 19.73
N LEU A 40 -2.73 4.09 19.55
CA LEU A 40 -1.84 4.83 20.47
C LEU A 40 -2.61 5.51 21.59
N ASN A 41 -3.79 6.05 21.29
CA ASN A 41 -4.53 6.92 22.21
C ASN A 41 -5.89 6.33 22.61
N GLY A 42 -6.29 5.16 22.08
CA GLY A 42 -7.63 4.60 22.31
C GLY A 42 -8.74 5.43 21.68
N ASP A 43 -8.41 6.31 20.73
CA ASP A 43 -9.37 7.25 20.14
C ASP A 43 -9.97 6.68 18.85
N TYR A 44 -11.24 6.28 18.95
CA TYR A 44 -12.05 5.73 17.87
C TYR A 44 -13.04 6.76 17.29
N SER A 45 -12.84 8.06 17.55
CA SER A 45 -13.68 9.11 16.97
C SER A 45 -13.62 9.10 15.44
N VAL A 46 -14.74 9.50 14.82
CA VAL A 46 -14.86 9.59 13.36
C VAL A 46 -14.08 10.80 12.87
N LYS A 47 -13.15 10.58 11.94
CA LYS A 47 -12.25 11.58 11.34
C LYS A 47 -12.15 11.38 9.83
N GLN A 48 -11.78 12.43 9.10
CA GLN A 48 -11.38 12.27 7.71
C GLN A 48 -10.09 11.44 7.63
N THR A 49 -10.15 10.29 6.96
CA THR A 49 -9.01 9.39 6.76
C THR A 49 -8.57 9.31 5.32
N GLU A 50 -7.29 9.03 5.12
CA GLU A 50 -6.68 8.75 3.84
C GLU A 50 -6.00 7.37 3.87
N GLU A 51 -6.10 6.64 2.76
CA GLU A 51 -5.40 5.36 2.59
C GLU A 51 -3.89 5.61 2.45
N HIS A 52 -3.13 5.02 3.36
CA HIS A 52 -1.68 5.03 3.38
C HIS A 52 -1.13 3.65 3.00
N HIS A 53 -0.14 3.60 2.10
CA HIS A 53 0.57 2.36 1.76
C HIS A 53 1.76 2.21 2.71
N ILE A 54 1.82 1.09 3.43
CA ILE A 54 2.77 0.89 4.53
C ILE A 54 4.20 0.76 4.00
N LEU A 55 4.38 0.07 2.87
CA LEU A 55 5.68 -0.04 2.23
C LEU A 55 5.96 1.18 1.36
N PHE A 56 7.13 1.77 1.55
CA PHE A 56 7.59 2.96 0.84
C PHE A 56 8.67 2.61 -0.19
N GLY A 57 8.72 3.37 -1.28
CA GLY A 57 9.72 3.22 -2.33
C GLY A 57 9.11 2.90 -3.70
N ALA A 58 9.95 2.98 -4.73
CA ALA A 58 9.54 2.71 -6.10
C ALA A 58 9.02 1.27 -6.24
N GLY A 59 7.83 1.11 -6.84
CA GLY A 59 7.17 -0.19 -7.03
C GLY A 59 6.42 -0.74 -5.81
N GLN A 60 6.63 -0.20 -4.61
CA GLN A 60 6.02 -0.73 -3.38
C GLN A 60 4.53 -0.45 -3.23
N ARG A 61 4.01 0.54 -3.96
CA ARG A 61 2.57 0.82 -4.01
C ARG A 61 1.78 -0.37 -4.56
N ALA A 62 2.18 -0.90 -5.71
CA ALA A 62 1.49 -2.02 -6.34
C ALA A 62 1.54 -3.28 -5.46
N ILE A 63 2.70 -3.54 -4.84
CA ILE A 63 2.89 -4.65 -3.90
C ILE A 63 1.99 -4.48 -2.68
N SER A 64 1.89 -3.26 -2.14
CA SER A 64 1.04 -2.96 -0.99
C SER A 64 -0.45 -3.12 -1.31
N GLU A 65 -0.88 -2.67 -2.49
CA GLU A 65 -2.25 -2.83 -2.97
C GLU A 65 -2.63 -4.30 -3.20
N GLU A 66 -1.69 -5.12 -3.70
CA GLU A 66 -1.87 -6.55 -3.96
C GLU A 66 -1.89 -7.39 -2.67
N ASN A 67 -1.08 -7.01 -1.67
CA ASN A 67 -0.95 -7.74 -0.40
C ASN A 67 -1.82 -7.16 0.72
N GLY A 68 -2.56 -6.08 0.49
CA GLY A 68 -3.37 -5.44 1.53
C GLY A 68 -2.52 -4.69 2.58
N LEU A 69 -1.30 -4.30 2.25
CA LEU A 69 -0.40 -3.55 3.15
C LEU A 69 -0.71 -2.05 3.12
N LYS A 70 -1.97 -1.72 3.43
CA LYS A 70 -2.49 -0.37 3.45
C LYS A 70 -3.24 -0.09 4.74
N VAL A 71 -3.37 1.16 5.15
CA VAL A 71 -4.01 1.54 6.41
C VAL A 71 -4.70 2.88 6.29
N ASP A 72 -5.87 3.05 6.91
CA ASP A 72 -6.57 4.33 6.99
C ASP A 72 -6.02 5.19 8.15
N LEU A 73 -5.53 6.39 7.82
CA LEU A 73 -4.95 7.34 8.78
C LEU A 73 -5.61 8.71 8.65
N CYS A 74 -5.80 9.43 9.76
CA CYS A 74 -6.22 10.83 9.68
C CYS A 74 -5.13 11.70 9.04
N ILE A 75 -5.50 12.88 8.55
CA ILE A 75 -4.57 13.82 7.89
C ILE A 75 -3.35 14.11 8.76
N GLU A 76 -3.55 14.28 10.07
CA GLU A 76 -2.49 14.53 11.05
C GLU A 76 -1.50 13.37 11.13
N HIS A 77 -1.97 12.13 11.23
CA HIS A 77 -1.11 10.94 11.27
C HIS A 77 -0.60 10.50 9.89
N HIS A 78 -1.19 11.01 8.80
CA HIS A 78 -0.74 10.70 7.46
C HIS A 78 0.37 11.66 7.01
N ARG A 79 0.11 12.98 6.99
CA ARG A 79 0.97 13.98 6.31
C ARG A 79 1.42 15.14 7.20
N THR A 80 0.56 15.69 8.06
CA THR A 80 0.79 17.03 8.62
C THR A 80 1.33 17.05 10.05
N GLY A 81 1.01 16.05 10.87
CA GLY A 81 1.40 16.02 12.28
C GLY A 81 2.87 15.66 12.49
N GLN A 82 3.37 15.91 13.70
CA GLN A 82 4.74 15.53 14.10
C GLN A 82 4.92 14.00 14.09
N GLN A 83 3.87 13.27 14.44
CA GLN A 83 3.85 11.80 14.40
C GLN A 83 3.39 11.25 13.04
N ALA A 84 3.23 12.09 12.02
CA ALA A 84 2.80 11.65 10.70
C ALA A 84 3.77 10.62 10.10
N VAL A 85 3.27 9.60 9.40
CA VAL A 85 4.09 8.55 8.78
C VAL A 85 5.05 9.07 7.70
N HIS A 86 4.69 10.19 7.06
CA HIS A 86 5.58 10.86 6.11
C HIS A 86 6.67 11.70 6.80
N ASN A 87 6.44 12.16 8.03
CA ASN A 87 7.36 13.04 8.77
C ASN A 87 8.23 12.28 9.79
N SER A 88 7.69 11.24 10.42
CA SER A 88 8.31 10.51 11.52
C SER A 88 8.74 9.12 11.06
N ARG A 89 10.07 8.90 11.06
CA ARG A 89 10.67 7.58 10.83
C ARG A 89 10.18 6.56 11.87
N LYS A 90 10.03 6.98 13.13
CA LYS A 90 9.55 6.12 14.22
C LYS A 90 8.15 5.58 13.93
N THR A 91 7.22 6.44 13.50
CA THR A 91 5.85 6.03 13.17
C THR A 91 5.82 5.11 11.95
N ARG A 92 6.63 5.41 10.93
CA ARG A 92 6.75 4.58 9.74
C ARG A 92 7.25 3.17 10.08
N GLU A 93 8.35 3.07 10.83
CA GLU A 93 8.90 1.78 11.24
C GLU A 93 7.96 1.02 12.17
N LEU A 94 7.19 1.72 13.03
CA LEU A 94 6.14 1.11 13.83
C LEU A 94 5.06 0.45 12.95
N LEU A 95 4.55 1.14 11.92
CA LEU A 95 3.58 0.54 11.00
C LEU A 95 4.16 -0.65 10.23
N CYS A 96 5.41 -0.58 9.78
CA CYS A 96 6.07 -1.72 9.14
C CYS A 96 6.18 -2.92 10.07
N LYS A 97 6.56 -2.71 11.34
CA LYS A 97 6.61 -3.78 12.37
C LYS A 97 5.26 -4.44 12.57
N ILE A 98 4.22 -3.64 12.71
CA ILE A 98 2.84 -4.12 12.89
C ILE A 98 2.40 -4.90 11.65
N ALA A 99 2.63 -4.36 10.46
CA ALA A 99 2.27 -5.00 9.21
C ALA A 99 2.99 -6.33 9.04
N GLN A 100 4.29 -6.40 9.35
CA GLN A 100 5.03 -7.65 9.33
C GLN A 100 4.47 -8.68 10.31
N THR A 101 4.17 -8.25 11.55
CA THR A 101 3.60 -9.13 12.58
C THR A 101 2.27 -9.73 12.11
N GLU A 102 1.38 -8.92 11.53
CA GLU A 102 0.09 -9.40 11.01
C GLU A 102 0.25 -10.25 9.74
N PHE A 103 1.20 -9.90 8.88
CA PHE A 103 1.52 -10.67 7.68
C PHE A 103 2.06 -12.06 8.03
N GLU A 104 2.98 -12.16 8.99
CA GLU A 104 3.57 -13.42 9.43
C GLU A 104 2.57 -14.39 10.11
N LYS A 105 1.34 -13.95 10.44
CA LYS A 105 0.28 -14.85 10.92
C LYS A 105 -0.28 -15.77 9.84
N VAL A 106 -0.23 -15.33 8.58
CA VAL A 106 -0.80 -16.03 7.43
C VAL A 106 0.22 -16.34 6.34
N HIS A 107 1.40 -15.71 6.42
CA HIS A 107 2.51 -15.85 5.50
C HIS A 107 3.81 -16.11 6.27
N THR A 108 4.87 -16.46 5.55
CA THR A 108 6.19 -16.71 6.13
C THR A 108 7.05 -15.44 6.15
N ARG A 109 8.04 -15.39 7.05
CA ARG A 109 9.05 -14.31 7.05
C ARG A 109 9.80 -14.18 5.72
N LYS A 110 10.07 -15.30 5.04
CA LYS A 110 10.73 -15.28 3.72
C LYS A 110 9.89 -14.54 2.68
N GLU A 111 8.57 -14.76 2.67
CA GLU A 111 7.66 -14.03 1.79
C GLU A 111 7.64 -12.53 2.12
N TRP A 112 7.66 -12.18 3.41
CA TRP A 112 7.77 -10.78 3.83
C TRP A 112 9.05 -10.11 3.30
N GLU A 113 10.19 -10.76 3.48
CA GLU A 113 11.48 -10.22 3.03
C GLU A 113 11.54 -10.05 1.51
N GLN A 114 10.89 -10.94 0.74
CA GLN A 114 10.78 -10.81 -0.72
C GLN A 114 10.03 -9.54 -1.13
N ILE A 115 8.93 -9.21 -0.43
CA ILE A 115 8.09 -8.05 -0.78
C ILE A 115 8.61 -6.74 -0.17
N ALA A 116 8.93 -6.74 1.12
CA ALA A 116 9.31 -5.55 1.88
C ALA A 116 10.79 -5.24 1.81
N ARG A 117 11.63 -6.20 1.39
CA ARG A 117 13.10 -6.10 1.27
C ARG A 117 13.83 -5.76 2.56
N LYS A 118 13.12 -5.76 3.69
CA LYS A 118 13.64 -5.43 5.02
C LYS A 118 12.83 -6.15 6.07
N ASN A 119 13.53 -6.78 7.01
CA ASN A 119 12.95 -7.28 8.25
C ASN A 119 12.84 -6.12 9.27
N TYR A 120 11.67 -5.96 9.88
CA TYR A 120 11.36 -4.97 10.90
C TYR A 120 11.19 -5.57 12.30
N LEU A 121 11.09 -6.90 12.43
CA LEU A 121 11.06 -7.63 13.69
C LEU A 121 12.47 -8.04 14.13
#